data_AF-N1UA75-F1
#
_entry.id   AF-N1UA75-F1
#
_cell.length_a   1.000
_cell.length_b   1.000
_cell.length_c   1.000
_cell.angle_alpha   90.00
_cell.angle_beta   90.00
_cell.angle_gamma   90.00
#
_symmetry.space_group_name_H-M   'P 1'
#
loop_
_entity.id
_entity.type
_entity.pdbx_description
1 polymer ?
#
loop_
_entity_poly.entity_id
_entity_poly.type
_entity_poly.pdbx_seq_one_letter_code
_entity_poly.pdbx_strand_id
1 'polypeptide(L)'
;MFKRPRYYFTFLFLFFAIQTGIQAQLWTPPGRQYMHPTDPFTYDLGINKYQKDYYLYVAPTVNLNFGGDFGASLTVPLNFLIYDVDPKQENSKVGKLRSFDYNEKSDYLRLINNIWFGQFGKYTPGEITYSAYLGKLFDGYIGHGTIVNRYVNNQRLDVYNVGLQADMNSDYGGVQVFSNSIYTREVSSARVYIRPFAVGFKLFDIITGRSKFLTMLTIGQGNVADEAGRRKVYEEVGAEEKESYRALIEDQKTQEKKEEMIPADKKPEKPQNLKELFNQDNFVNRFAIGYTTAFDNKAPLELKFDSTGELRVNESNNPLVKSTEKLVVTGFDLEYKLLAAKYIELTPYYDVNKIKQIENAKGTHYGAILRLGGKDIYVRIKPEYRNMTATYIPMYFDSFYELERYQSNLQSHIPQTKLEAAKLADPDGSKIKGHFTTVLFNFYKFAVESNYENYSGPDNSRVFLGVYIPLGSMFLLNGYYIKKGFDKNKEAFKLDDRSQGALELAINLGIITVRLQNIRKWVYDTTSGQYEAQDEQKVMFSGGLSF
;
A
#
# COMPACT_ATOMS: atom_id res chain seq x y z
N MET A 1 -25.97 -45.20 52.11
CA MET A 1 -25.95 -45.14 50.64
C MET A 1 -26.77 -43.93 50.20
N PHE A 2 -26.16 -42.75 50.04
CA PHE A 2 -26.62 -41.62 49.20
C PHE A 2 -25.48 -40.59 49.13
N LYS A 3 -25.17 -40.15 47.91
CA LYS A 3 -23.97 -39.40 47.52
C LYS A 3 -24.07 -37.91 47.86
N ARG A 4 -22.93 -37.31 48.20
CA ARG A 4 -22.68 -35.86 48.35
C ARG A 4 -22.86 -35.11 47.01
N PRO A 5 -23.37 -33.87 46.99
CA PRO A 5 -23.19 -32.95 45.87
C PRO A 5 -21.86 -32.20 46.02
N ARG A 6 -21.14 -32.00 44.91
CA ARG A 6 -19.85 -31.31 44.85
C ARG A 6 -19.92 -30.15 43.85
N TYR A 7 -19.65 -28.95 44.39
CA TYR A 7 -19.10 -27.73 43.78
C TYR A 7 -19.88 -27.01 42.66
N TYR A 8 -20.45 -25.86 43.04
CA TYR A 8 -20.77 -24.74 42.17
C TYR A 8 -19.47 -24.12 41.62
N PHE A 9 -19.26 -24.17 40.31
CA PHE A 9 -18.31 -23.29 39.62
C PHE A 9 -19.10 -22.09 39.09
N THR A 10 -19.14 -21.03 39.89
CA THR A 10 -19.66 -19.73 39.47
C THR A 10 -18.53 -19.03 38.71
N PHE A 11 -18.56 -19.07 37.37
CA PHE A 11 -17.69 -18.22 36.55
C PHE A 11 -18.21 -16.79 36.63
N LEU A 12 -17.51 -15.94 37.38
CA LEU A 12 -17.76 -14.51 37.45
C LEU A 12 -17.23 -13.89 36.15
N PHE A 13 -18.10 -13.65 35.16
CA PHE A 13 -17.76 -12.84 33.99
C PHE A 13 -17.73 -11.36 34.42
N LEU A 14 -16.55 -10.85 34.72
CA LEU A 14 -16.30 -9.41 34.76
C LEU A 14 -16.22 -8.90 33.32
N PHE A 15 -17.29 -8.23 32.89
CA PHE A 15 -17.36 -7.50 31.64
C PHE A 15 -16.39 -6.30 31.68
N PHE A 16 -15.25 -6.44 31.01
CA PHE A 16 -14.54 -5.28 30.47
C PHE A 16 -15.04 -5.05 29.04
N ALA A 17 -15.48 -3.82 28.75
CA ALA A 17 -15.78 -3.41 27.39
C ALA A 17 -14.46 -3.34 26.60
N ILE A 18 -14.13 -4.42 25.91
CA ILE A 18 -13.00 -4.48 24.98
C ILE A 18 -13.48 -3.86 23.66
N GLN A 19 -12.97 -2.69 23.31
CA GLN A 19 -13.12 -2.15 21.96
C GLN A 19 -12.12 -2.87 21.04
N THR A 20 -12.55 -3.97 20.43
CA THR A 20 -11.82 -4.53 19.28
C THR A 20 -12.19 -3.70 18.05
N GLY A 21 -11.29 -2.79 17.65
CA GLY A 21 -11.42 -2.15 16.34
C GLY A 21 -11.27 -3.20 15.25
N ILE A 22 -12.22 -3.30 14.32
CA ILE A 22 -12.04 -4.21 13.17
C ILE A 22 -10.95 -3.62 12.28
N GLN A 23 -9.82 -4.32 12.20
CA GLN A 23 -8.69 -3.96 11.34
C GLN A 23 -8.72 -4.81 10.07
N ALA A 24 -8.43 -4.18 8.94
CA ALA A 24 -8.37 -4.82 7.63
C ALA A 24 -6.90 -4.99 7.21
N GLN A 25 -6.54 -6.15 6.65
CA GLN A 25 -5.15 -6.46 6.31
C GLN A 25 -4.84 -6.56 4.81
N LEU A 26 -5.86 -6.59 3.94
CA LEU A 26 -5.68 -6.86 2.50
C LEU A 26 -5.57 -5.58 1.67
N TRP A 27 -6.66 -4.83 1.64
CA TRP A 27 -6.71 -3.51 1.03
C TRP A 27 -7.06 -2.50 2.11
N THR A 28 -6.53 -1.29 2.00
CA THR A 28 -6.99 -0.20 2.84
C THR A 28 -7.08 1.00 1.92
N PRO A 29 -8.23 1.68 1.84
CA PRO A 29 -8.33 2.87 1.02
C PRO A 29 -7.42 3.94 1.61
N PRO A 30 -6.90 4.87 0.77
CA PRO A 30 -6.21 6.07 1.20
C PRO A 30 -6.78 6.68 2.46
N GLY A 31 -6.02 6.49 3.54
CA GLY A 31 -6.19 7.08 4.85
C GLY A 31 -6.87 6.24 5.92
N ARG A 32 -7.37 5.04 5.64
CA ARG A 32 -8.04 4.22 6.66
C ARG A 32 -7.13 3.37 7.56
N GLN A 33 -5.86 3.71 7.76
CA GLN A 33 -5.06 2.92 8.71
C GLN A 33 -5.15 3.42 10.14
N TYR A 34 -5.31 2.44 11.02
CA TYR A 34 -4.72 2.47 12.34
C TYR A 34 -3.58 1.46 12.33
N MET A 35 -2.35 1.96 12.29
CA MET A 35 -1.16 1.13 12.53
C MET A 35 -1.02 0.73 14.01
N HIS A 36 -2.00 1.05 14.85
CA HIS A 36 -2.02 0.71 16.27
C HIS A 36 -3.02 -0.42 16.49
N PRO A 37 -2.59 -1.70 16.46
CA PRO A 37 -3.34 -2.73 17.13
C PRO A 37 -3.63 -2.25 18.56
N THR A 38 -4.91 -2.16 18.91
CA THR A 38 -5.34 -1.68 20.23
C THR A 38 -4.88 -2.63 21.33
N ASP A 39 -4.75 -3.92 21.00
CA ASP A 39 -4.43 -4.98 21.94
C ASP A 39 -2.94 -5.38 21.85
N PRO A 40 -2.20 -5.37 22.97
CA PRO A 40 -0.79 -5.78 23.02
C PRO A 40 -0.55 -7.22 22.57
N PHE A 41 -1.54 -8.10 22.73
CA PHE A 41 -1.52 -9.46 22.22
C PHE A 41 -2.75 -9.72 21.37
N THR A 42 -2.54 -10.18 20.13
CA THR A 42 -3.61 -10.64 19.25
C THR A 42 -3.30 -12.04 18.75
N TYR A 43 -4.31 -12.77 18.28
CA TYR A 43 -4.11 -14.09 17.71
C TYR A 43 -5.07 -14.33 16.56
N ASP A 44 -4.63 -15.16 15.61
CA ASP A 44 -5.48 -15.79 14.61
C ASP A 44 -5.40 -17.30 14.73
N LEU A 45 -6.54 -17.95 14.83
CA LEU A 45 -6.66 -19.41 14.84
C LEU A 45 -7.70 -19.84 13.83
N GLY A 46 -7.40 -20.78 12.95
CA GLY A 46 -8.35 -21.10 11.88
C GLY A 46 -7.99 -22.28 11.00
N ILE A 47 -8.77 -22.44 9.94
CA ILE A 47 -8.51 -23.40 8.87
C ILE A 47 -8.08 -22.63 7.62
N ASN A 48 -6.98 -23.06 7.02
CA ASN A 48 -6.45 -22.55 5.77
C ASN A 48 -6.51 -23.66 4.71
N LYS A 49 -7.12 -23.39 3.56
CA LYS A 49 -7.22 -24.28 2.42
C LYS A 49 -6.34 -23.77 1.28
N TYR A 50 -5.49 -24.66 0.75
CA TYR A 50 -4.56 -24.35 -0.33
C TYR A 50 -4.32 -25.59 -1.21
N GLN A 51 -4.40 -25.46 -2.55
CA GLN A 51 -4.17 -26.56 -3.51
C GLN A 51 -4.92 -27.88 -3.19
N LYS A 52 -6.10 -27.78 -2.55
CA LYS A 52 -6.98 -28.85 -2.00
C LYS A 52 -6.69 -29.26 -0.56
N ASP A 53 -5.50 -29.04 -0.04
CA ASP A 53 -5.11 -29.41 1.31
C ASP A 53 -5.63 -28.45 2.36
N TYR A 54 -5.82 -28.96 3.56
CA TYR A 54 -6.29 -28.19 4.71
C TYR A 54 -5.21 -28.14 5.79
N TYR A 55 -5.01 -26.94 6.32
CA TYR A 55 -4.05 -26.62 7.35
C TYR A 55 -4.77 -25.98 8.54
N LEU A 56 -4.37 -26.36 9.75
CA LEU A 56 -4.62 -25.58 10.95
C LEU A 56 -3.69 -24.37 10.94
N TYR A 57 -4.27 -23.18 10.86
CA TYR A 57 -3.57 -21.91 10.90
C TYR A 57 -3.54 -21.37 12.33
N VAL A 58 -2.34 -21.06 12.83
CA VAL A 58 -2.10 -20.50 14.16
C VAL A 58 -1.14 -19.34 14.03
N ALA A 59 -1.54 -18.13 14.40
CA ALA A 59 -0.71 -16.93 14.30
C ALA A 59 -0.86 -16.02 15.54
N PRO A 60 -0.19 -16.34 16.66
CA PRO A 60 -0.06 -15.41 17.77
C PRO A 60 0.74 -14.18 17.32
N THR A 61 0.34 -13.02 17.82
CA THR A 61 0.90 -11.73 17.48
C THR A 61 1.12 -10.90 18.74
N VAL A 62 2.31 -10.32 18.85
CA VAL A 62 2.66 -9.33 19.88
C VAL A 62 2.74 -7.96 19.23
N ASN A 63 1.97 -7.01 19.75
CA ASN A 63 1.93 -5.63 19.30
C ASN A 63 2.58 -4.73 20.35
N LEU A 64 3.68 -4.10 19.95
CA LEU A 64 4.46 -3.18 20.77
C LEU A 64 4.15 -1.75 20.31
N ASN A 65 3.64 -0.92 21.21
CA ASN A 65 3.38 0.50 20.95
C ASN A 65 4.20 1.35 21.94
N PHE A 66 5.10 2.18 21.42
CA PHE A 66 6.06 2.96 22.18
C PHE A 66 5.76 4.46 22.13
N GLY A 67 4.50 4.84 22.38
CA GLY A 67 4.11 6.25 22.48
C GLY A 67 3.57 6.87 21.20
N GLY A 68 2.87 6.08 20.36
CA GLY A 68 2.12 6.58 19.20
C GLY A 68 2.93 6.67 17.92
N ASP A 69 4.11 7.29 17.96
CA ASP A 69 4.94 7.50 16.75
C ASP A 69 5.87 6.32 16.41
N PHE A 70 5.92 5.28 17.26
CA PHE A 70 6.72 4.09 17.00
C PHE A 70 5.98 2.84 17.49
N GLY A 71 5.99 1.79 16.67
CA GLY A 71 5.57 0.48 17.12
C GLY A 71 5.95 -0.64 16.16
N ALA A 72 5.68 -1.86 16.63
CA ALA A 72 5.97 -3.07 15.90
C ALA A 72 4.93 -4.14 16.19
N SER A 73 4.58 -4.91 15.17
CA SER A 73 3.76 -6.13 15.26
C SER A 73 4.61 -7.31 14.84
N LEU A 74 4.80 -8.26 15.75
CA LEU A 74 5.53 -9.50 15.53
C LEU A 74 4.55 -10.66 15.57
N THR A 75 4.48 -11.45 14.50
CA THR A 75 3.51 -12.54 14.36
C THR A 75 4.23 -13.84 14.07
N VAL A 76 3.79 -14.96 14.63
CA VAL A 76 4.34 -16.29 14.32
C VAL A 76 3.31 -17.12 13.54
N PRO A 77 3.19 -16.94 12.21
CA PRO A 77 2.16 -17.63 11.43
C PRO A 77 2.57 -19.07 11.07
N LEU A 78 1.86 -20.04 11.60
CA LEU A 78 2.13 -21.47 11.42
C LEU A 78 0.95 -22.13 10.70
N ASN A 79 1.24 -22.94 9.68
CA ASN A 79 0.25 -23.77 8.98
C ASN A 79 0.60 -25.25 9.20
N PHE A 80 -0.15 -25.94 10.06
CA PHE A 80 0.01 -27.37 10.30
C PHE A 80 -0.94 -28.16 9.43
N LEU A 81 -0.42 -29.06 8.60
CA LEU A 81 -1.26 -29.90 7.74
C LEU A 81 -2.22 -30.74 8.60
N ILE A 82 -3.52 -30.66 8.35
CA ILE A 82 -4.52 -31.48 9.06
C ILE A 82 -5.17 -32.51 8.14
N TYR A 83 -5.25 -32.21 6.84
CA TYR A 83 -5.83 -33.11 5.86
C TYR A 83 -5.19 -32.88 4.49
N ASP A 84 -4.61 -33.94 3.95
CA ASP A 84 -3.96 -34.01 2.64
C ASP A 84 -4.93 -34.68 1.65
N VAL A 85 -5.28 -33.98 0.58
CA VAL A 85 -6.25 -34.42 -0.42
C VAL A 85 -5.50 -34.95 -1.64
N ASP A 86 -5.91 -36.13 -2.12
CA ASP A 86 -5.24 -36.77 -3.25
C ASP A 86 -5.12 -35.82 -4.48
N PRO A 87 -3.94 -35.78 -5.14
CA PRO A 87 -2.74 -36.58 -4.86
C PRO A 87 -1.94 -36.08 -3.65
N LYS A 88 -1.55 -37.00 -2.77
CA LYS A 88 -0.84 -36.64 -1.53
C LYS A 88 0.52 -36.02 -1.80
N GLN A 89 0.87 -35.02 -0.99
CA GLN A 89 2.21 -34.45 -1.00
C GLN A 89 3.27 -35.50 -0.58
N GLU A 90 4.46 -35.45 -1.18
CA GLU A 90 5.52 -36.38 -0.84
C GLU A 90 5.96 -36.22 0.62
N ASN A 91 6.07 -37.34 1.35
CA ASN A 91 6.41 -37.34 2.78
C ASN A 91 5.49 -36.48 3.65
N SER A 92 4.21 -36.41 3.29
CA SER A 92 3.18 -35.65 3.99
C SER A 92 2.61 -36.43 5.17
N LYS A 93 2.48 -35.75 6.32
CA LYS A 93 1.92 -36.31 7.56
C LYS A 93 1.10 -35.24 8.27
N VAL A 94 -0.01 -35.64 8.87
CA VAL A 94 -0.80 -34.76 9.75
C VAL A 94 0.11 -34.17 10.83
N GLY A 95 0.02 -32.86 11.06
CA GLY A 95 0.87 -32.07 11.95
C GLY A 95 2.15 -31.55 11.31
N LYS A 96 2.49 -31.93 10.07
CA LYS A 96 3.65 -31.38 9.35
C LYS A 96 3.43 -29.88 9.11
N LEU A 97 4.43 -29.07 9.49
CA LEU A 97 4.43 -27.65 9.14
C LEU A 97 4.57 -27.50 7.62
N ARG A 98 3.77 -26.60 7.04
CA ARG A 98 3.82 -26.28 5.61
C ARG A 98 5.21 -25.78 5.23
N SER A 99 5.92 -26.55 4.40
CA SER A 99 7.35 -26.37 4.15
C SER A 99 7.69 -25.06 3.45
N PHE A 100 6.91 -24.67 2.44
CA PHE A 100 7.14 -23.46 1.67
C PHE A 100 6.87 -22.15 2.44
N ASP A 101 6.35 -22.22 3.68
CA ASP A 101 6.25 -21.02 4.51
C ASP A 101 7.60 -20.61 5.11
N TYR A 102 8.60 -21.50 5.11
CA TYR A 102 9.89 -21.40 5.82
C TYR A 102 11.05 -22.15 5.11
N ASN A 103 11.03 -22.26 3.78
CA ASN A 103 12.07 -22.96 3.00
C ASN A 103 13.19 -22.01 2.52
N GLU A 104 12.89 -20.72 2.32
CA GLU A 104 13.87 -19.71 1.93
C GLU A 104 14.34 -18.86 3.12
N LYS A 105 15.55 -18.31 3.03
CA LYS A 105 16.12 -17.49 4.13
C LYS A 105 15.28 -16.24 4.45
N SER A 106 14.63 -15.65 3.45
CA SER A 106 13.78 -14.48 3.64
C SER A 106 12.44 -14.81 4.31
N ASP A 107 12.02 -16.07 4.29
CA ASP A 107 10.76 -16.51 4.89
C ASP A 107 10.72 -16.38 6.41
N TYR A 108 11.87 -16.51 7.06
CA TYR A 108 11.98 -16.27 8.49
C TYR A 108 11.67 -14.82 8.88
N LEU A 109 11.74 -13.87 7.94
CA LEU A 109 11.34 -12.48 8.17
C LEU A 109 9.81 -12.30 8.25
N ARG A 110 9.02 -13.34 7.94
CA ARG A 110 7.57 -13.38 8.16
C ARG A 110 7.16 -13.18 9.62
N LEU A 111 8.11 -13.35 10.54
CA LEU A 111 7.97 -12.98 11.94
C LEU A 111 7.71 -11.48 12.14
N ILE A 112 8.20 -10.65 11.21
CA ILE A 112 7.93 -9.21 11.16
C ILE A 112 6.63 -9.03 10.37
N ASN A 113 5.53 -8.81 11.10
CA ASN A 113 4.26 -8.47 10.47
C ASN A 113 4.30 -7.02 9.98
N ASN A 114 4.65 -6.09 10.88
CA ASN A 114 5.01 -4.73 10.52
C ASN A 114 5.87 -4.05 11.59
N ILE A 115 6.63 -3.04 11.18
CA ILE A 115 7.27 -2.05 12.06
C ILE A 115 6.95 -0.70 11.46
N TRP A 116 6.59 0.26 12.28
CA TRP A 116 6.23 1.59 11.83
C TRP A 116 6.86 2.65 12.72
N PHE A 117 7.28 3.74 12.10
CA PHE A 117 7.92 4.87 12.76
C PHE A 117 7.51 6.18 12.09
N GLY A 118 7.25 7.20 12.90
CA GLY A 118 7.02 8.56 12.46
C GLY A 118 5.56 8.96 12.27
N GLN A 119 5.40 10.16 11.73
CA GLN A 119 4.14 10.88 11.55
C GLN A 119 3.61 10.67 10.15
N PHE A 120 3.27 9.42 9.87
CA PHE A 120 2.58 8.99 8.68
C PHE A 120 1.41 9.94 8.31
N GLY A 121 1.41 10.45 7.08
CA GLY A 121 0.36 11.28 6.48
C GLY A 121 0.14 12.65 7.10
N LYS A 122 0.90 13.01 8.15
CA LYS A 122 0.85 14.35 8.71
C LYS A 122 1.81 15.23 7.92
N TYR A 123 1.32 16.38 7.48
CA TYR A 123 2.18 17.51 7.15
C TYR A 123 1.83 18.63 8.11
N THR A 124 2.79 18.99 8.95
CA THR A 124 2.69 20.19 9.76
C THR A 124 3.53 21.27 9.08
N PRO A 125 2.91 22.34 8.55
CA PRO A 125 3.65 23.47 7.99
C PRO A 125 4.68 24.00 8.99
N GLY A 126 5.90 24.28 8.54
CA GLY A 126 7.00 24.73 9.39
C GLY A 126 7.79 23.62 10.09
N GLU A 127 7.34 22.36 10.02
CA GLU A 127 8.02 21.21 10.61
C GLU A 127 8.47 20.21 9.55
N ILE A 128 9.43 19.36 9.93
CA ILE A 128 9.83 18.21 9.13
C ILE A 128 8.98 17.04 9.59
N THR A 129 8.23 16.45 8.66
CA THR A 129 7.51 15.20 8.92
C THR A 129 8.27 14.06 8.27
N TYR A 130 8.24 12.89 8.90
CA TYR A 130 8.91 11.70 8.43
C TYR A 130 8.07 10.47 8.77
N SER A 131 8.22 9.43 7.98
CA SER A 131 7.49 8.18 8.14
C SER A 131 8.33 7.01 7.61
N ALA A 132 8.19 5.83 8.21
CA ALA A 132 8.87 4.62 7.77
C ALA A 132 8.08 3.37 8.16
N TYR A 133 7.58 2.66 7.15
CA TYR A 133 6.87 1.39 7.25
C TYR A 133 7.74 0.24 6.77
N LEU A 134 7.84 -0.81 7.58
CA LEU A 134 8.42 -2.09 7.19
C LEU A 134 7.36 -3.17 7.32
N GLY A 135 7.16 -4.00 6.29
CA GLY A 135 6.17 -5.07 6.34
C GLY A 135 5.75 -5.57 4.96
N LYS A 136 4.57 -6.18 4.86
CA LYS A 136 3.98 -6.53 3.57
C LYS A 136 3.49 -5.27 2.86
N LEU A 137 3.87 -5.13 1.59
CA LEU A 137 3.42 -4.04 0.75
C LEU A 137 2.31 -4.57 -0.15
N PHE A 138 1.09 -4.06 0.03
CA PHE A 138 -0.07 -4.39 -0.81
C PHE A 138 -0.36 -3.32 -1.87
N ASP A 139 0.25 -2.14 -1.75
CA ASP A 139 0.08 -1.01 -2.66
C ASP A 139 1.31 -0.07 -2.62
N GLY A 140 2.47 -0.59 -3.03
CA GLY A 140 3.72 0.18 -3.08
C GLY A 140 3.72 1.25 -4.17
N TYR A 141 4.13 2.48 -3.84
CA TYR A 141 4.03 3.63 -4.74
C TYR A 141 5.16 4.65 -4.53
N ILE A 142 5.56 5.36 -5.58
CA ILE A 142 6.47 6.50 -5.50
C ILE A 142 6.10 7.60 -6.49
N GLY A 143 6.14 8.87 -6.05
CA GLY A 143 5.66 10.01 -6.83
C GLY A 143 4.29 9.71 -7.46
N HIS A 144 4.01 10.27 -8.64
CA HIS A 144 2.75 10.02 -9.34
C HIS A 144 2.52 8.56 -9.76
N GLY A 145 3.47 7.65 -9.53
CA GLY A 145 3.45 6.23 -9.88
C GLY A 145 3.40 5.98 -11.36
N THR A 146 4.19 6.77 -12.07
CA THR A 146 4.49 6.56 -13.47
C THR A 146 5.63 5.53 -13.64
N ILE A 147 6.39 5.25 -12.57
CA ILE A 147 7.47 4.24 -12.50
C ILE A 147 7.12 3.06 -11.58
N VAL A 148 6.84 3.32 -10.29
CA VAL A 148 6.43 2.30 -9.30
C VAL A 148 4.98 2.53 -8.91
N ASN A 149 4.12 1.55 -9.13
CA ASN A 149 2.67 1.70 -8.95
C ASN A 149 2.03 0.41 -8.47
N ARG A 150 1.34 0.45 -7.32
CA ARG A 150 0.64 -0.71 -6.75
C ARG A 150 1.54 -1.92 -6.57
N TYR A 151 2.82 -1.72 -6.29
CA TYR A 151 3.76 -2.82 -6.15
C TYR A 151 3.35 -3.73 -5.00
N VAL A 152 3.29 -5.03 -5.26
CA VAL A 152 3.02 -6.05 -4.24
C VAL A 152 4.24 -6.93 -4.11
N ASN A 153 4.85 -6.97 -2.93
CA ASN A 153 6.13 -7.67 -2.73
C ASN A 153 5.98 -9.15 -2.31
N ASN A 154 4.77 -9.59 -1.99
CA ASN A 154 4.44 -10.95 -1.54
C ASN A 154 3.34 -11.60 -2.39
N GLN A 155 3.47 -11.56 -3.71
CA GLN A 155 2.51 -12.20 -4.62
C GLN A 155 2.73 -13.69 -4.77
N ARG A 156 4.00 -14.07 -4.85
CA ARG A 156 4.39 -15.47 -4.96
C ARG A 156 4.33 -16.13 -3.59
N LEU A 157 4.06 -17.44 -3.60
CA LEU A 157 3.98 -18.23 -2.37
C LEU A 157 5.32 -18.70 -1.84
N ASP A 158 6.31 -18.76 -2.73
CA ASP A 158 7.64 -19.34 -2.56
C ASP A 158 8.68 -18.41 -1.91
N VAL A 159 8.35 -17.13 -1.75
CA VAL A 159 9.25 -16.13 -1.16
C VAL A 159 8.45 -15.15 -0.32
N TYR A 160 8.91 -14.91 0.91
CA TYR A 160 8.47 -13.79 1.72
C TYR A 160 9.41 -12.59 1.63
N ASN A 161 8.84 -11.39 1.48
CA ASN A 161 9.59 -10.13 1.50
C ASN A 161 9.03 -9.17 2.54
N VAL A 162 9.88 -8.66 3.44
CA VAL A 162 9.58 -7.49 4.28
C VAL A 162 10.01 -6.26 3.50
N GLY A 163 9.06 -5.53 2.93
CA GLY A 163 9.31 -4.32 2.18
C GLY A 163 9.53 -3.11 3.08
N LEU A 164 10.08 -2.05 2.51
CA LEU A 164 10.30 -0.76 3.17
C LEU A 164 9.62 0.33 2.33
N GLN A 165 8.86 1.19 2.98
CA GLN A 165 8.43 2.46 2.44
C GLN A 165 8.74 3.54 3.47
N ALA A 166 9.37 4.62 3.06
CA ALA A 166 9.70 5.71 3.96
C ALA A 166 9.64 7.04 3.22
N ASP A 167 9.30 8.10 3.93
CA ASP A 167 9.32 9.44 3.39
C ASP A 167 9.74 10.46 4.45
N MET A 168 10.18 11.61 3.95
CA MET A 168 10.50 12.78 4.74
C MET A 168 10.09 14.00 3.93
N ASN A 169 9.47 14.99 4.56
CA ASN A 169 9.12 16.23 3.89
C ASN A 169 9.27 17.43 4.82
N SER A 170 9.62 18.55 4.21
CA SER A 170 9.63 19.90 4.78
C SER A 170 8.83 20.88 3.91
N ASP A 171 8.80 22.16 4.27
CA ASP A 171 8.25 23.23 3.41
C ASP A 171 9.04 23.43 2.11
N TYR A 172 10.27 22.93 2.01
CA TYR A 172 11.20 23.21 0.90
C TYR A 172 11.34 22.05 -0.09
N GLY A 173 10.89 20.86 0.29
CA GLY A 173 11.08 19.64 -0.48
C GLY A 173 10.95 18.40 0.39
N GLY A 174 11.22 17.24 -0.20
CA GLY A 174 11.14 15.96 0.49
C GLY A 174 11.82 14.83 -0.25
N VAL A 175 11.82 13.67 0.40
CA VAL A 175 12.40 12.42 -0.07
C VAL A 175 11.38 11.31 0.13
N GLN A 176 11.28 10.40 -0.84
CA GLN A 176 10.53 9.15 -0.74
C GLN A 176 11.47 8.00 -1.06
N VAL A 177 11.33 6.90 -0.33
CA VAL A 177 12.14 5.69 -0.47
C VAL A 177 11.21 4.48 -0.47
N PHE A 178 11.52 3.53 -1.33
CA PHE A 178 10.80 2.29 -1.48
C PHE A 178 11.79 1.14 -1.69
N SER A 179 11.54 -0.02 -1.08
CA SER A 179 12.23 -1.28 -1.37
C SER A 179 11.27 -2.45 -1.26
N ASN A 180 11.31 -3.39 -2.22
CA ASN A 180 10.47 -4.59 -2.17
C ASN A 180 10.79 -5.47 -0.95
N SER A 181 12.06 -5.50 -0.56
CA SER A 181 12.58 -6.31 0.54
C SER A 181 13.73 -5.58 1.24
N ILE A 182 13.80 -5.64 2.57
CA ILE A 182 14.96 -5.18 3.35
C ILE A 182 16.14 -6.17 3.26
N TYR A 183 15.86 -7.42 2.86
CA TYR A 183 16.84 -8.50 2.75
C TYR A 183 17.42 -8.58 1.34
N THR A 184 16.60 -8.87 0.33
CA THR A 184 17.10 -9.08 -1.04
C THR A 184 17.43 -7.76 -1.75
N ARG A 185 16.68 -6.69 -1.45
CA ARG A 185 16.83 -5.34 -2.03
C ARG A 185 16.99 -5.35 -3.54
N GLU A 186 16.19 -6.21 -4.18
CA GLU A 186 16.25 -6.39 -5.63
C GLU A 186 15.65 -5.17 -6.29
N VAL A 187 14.40 -4.83 -5.94
CA VAL A 187 13.71 -3.64 -6.43
C VAL A 187 13.74 -2.56 -5.37
N SER A 188 14.31 -1.41 -5.71
CA SER A 188 14.25 -0.23 -4.86
C SER A 188 14.03 1.04 -5.67
N SER A 189 13.47 2.05 -5.03
CA SER A 189 13.27 3.36 -5.63
C SER A 189 13.48 4.47 -4.61
N ALA A 190 13.94 5.61 -5.10
CA ALA A 190 14.05 6.84 -4.35
C ALA A 190 13.58 8.01 -5.22
N ARG A 191 12.87 8.95 -4.61
CA ARG A 191 12.48 10.22 -5.21
C ARG A 191 12.93 11.34 -4.30
N VAL A 192 13.51 12.38 -4.89
CA VAL A 192 13.81 13.63 -4.20
C VAL A 192 13.07 14.72 -4.94
N TYR A 193 12.41 15.61 -4.22
CA TYR A 193 11.74 16.76 -4.82
C TYR A 193 12.01 18.02 -4.01
N ILE A 194 11.93 19.15 -4.70
CA ILE A 194 12.10 20.48 -4.13
C ILE A 194 10.90 21.35 -4.48
N ARG A 195 10.69 22.40 -3.69
CA ARG A 195 9.75 23.49 -3.96
C ARG A 195 10.56 24.74 -4.27
N PRO A 196 10.89 25.01 -5.56
CA PRO A 196 11.91 26.00 -5.92
C PRO A 196 11.60 27.41 -5.42
N PHE A 197 10.32 27.81 -5.48
CA PHE A 197 9.91 29.12 -4.97
C PHE A 197 10.16 29.19 -3.45
N ALA A 198 9.74 28.20 -2.66
CA ALA A 198 9.98 28.16 -1.21
C ALA A 198 11.45 28.32 -0.83
N VAL A 199 12.33 27.63 -1.56
CA VAL A 199 13.79 27.77 -1.38
C VAL A 199 14.26 29.17 -1.76
N GLY A 200 13.86 29.68 -2.92
CA GLY A 200 14.28 30.99 -3.43
C GLY A 200 13.85 32.15 -2.54
N PHE A 201 12.60 32.15 -2.06
CA PHE A 201 12.07 33.17 -1.16
C PHE A 201 12.83 33.16 0.19
N LYS A 202 13.10 31.99 0.77
CA LYS A 202 13.89 31.89 2.01
C LYS A 202 15.31 32.44 1.84
N LEU A 203 15.97 32.13 0.72
CA LEU A 203 17.31 32.64 0.43
C LEU A 203 17.31 34.17 0.30
N PHE A 204 16.30 34.74 -0.36
CA PHE A 204 16.13 36.19 -0.47
C PHE A 204 15.91 36.86 0.91
N ASP A 205 15.11 36.26 1.78
CA ASP A 205 14.88 36.75 3.15
C ASP A 205 16.18 36.76 3.98
N ILE A 206 16.99 35.71 3.85
CA ILE A 206 18.30 35.61 4.52
C ILE A 206 19.26 36.69 4.01
N ILE A 207 19.35 36.89 2.69
CA ILE A 207 20.28 37.85 2.08
C ILE A 207 19.89 39.30 2.39
N THR A 208 18.60 39.62 2.38
CA THR A 208 18.12 41.00 2.53
C THR A 208 17.95 41.43 3.99
N GLY A 209 18.11 40.52 4.96
CA GLY A 209 17.91 40.79 6.38
C GLY A 209 16.47 41.20 6.75
N ARG A 210 15.54 41.12 5.80
CA ARG A 210 14.12 41.48 5.97
C ARG A 210 13.36 40.35 6.65
N SER A 211 13.69 40.04 7.91
CA SER A 211 13.00 38.98 8.68
C SER A 211 11.52 39.23 8.97
N LYS A 212 10.95 40.36 8.49
CA LYS A 212 9.58 40.82 8.78
C LYS A 212 8.74 41.24 7.57
N PHE A 213 9.32 41.49 6.39
CA PHE A 213 8.54 42.04 5.26
C PHE A 213 7.69 40.94 4.57
N LEU A 214 8.21 39.71 4.50
CA LEU A 214 7.48 38.52 4.02
C LEU A 214 6.87 37.67 5.14
N THR A 215 7.24 37.92 6.39
CA THR A 215 6.54 37.40 7.57
C THR A 215 5.18 38.05 7.74
N MET A 216 4.86 39.13 7.01
CA MET A 216 3.48 39.64 6.87
C MET A 216 2.65 38.90 5.81
N LEU A 217 3.31 38.16 4.90
CA LEU A 217 2.74 36.98 4.23
C LEU A 217 2.79 35.76 5.18
N THR A 218 2.76 36.00 6.50
CA THR A 218 2.62 35.00 7.56
C THR A 218 1.65 33.93 7.12
N ILE A 219 2.20 32.76 6.83
CA ILE A 219 1.76 31.49 7.38
C ILE A 219 0.23 31.40 7.38
N GLY A 220 -0.36 31.50 6.18
CA GLY A 220 -1.60 30.80 5.94
C GLY A 220 -1.30 29.33 6.19
N GLN A 221 -1.92 28.75 7.21
CA GLN A 221 -1.83 27.34 7.57
C GLN A 221 -2.32 26.48 6.41
N GLY A 222 -1.46 26.29 5.42
CA GLY A 222 -1.77 25.60 4.20
C GLY A 222 -1.08 24.26 4.16
N ASN A 223 -1.87 23.19 4.12
CA ASN A 223 -1.36 21.82 4.02
C ASN A 223 -0.93 21.55 2.57
N VAL A 224 0.24 22.07 2.18
CA VAL A 224 0.84 21.74 0.87
C VAL A 224 1.68 20.46 1.01
N ALA A 225 0.97 19.34 1.00
CA ALA A 225 1.57 18.05 0.76
C ALA A 225 1.91 17.91 -0.74
N ASP A 226 3.10 17.37 -1.06
CA ASP A 226 3.37 16.85 -2.42
C ASP A 226 2.31 15.79 -2.73
N GLU A 227 1.43 16.09 -3.68
CA GLU A 227 0.30 15.21 -3.97
C GLU A 227 0.75 14.00 -4.79
N ALA A 228 1.89 14.13 -5.46
CA ALA A 228 2.53 13.05 -6.19
C ALA A 228 2.66 11.80 -5.32
N GLY A 229 3.21 11.87 -4.10
CA GLY A 229 3.43 10.68 -3.26
C GLY A 229 3.06 10.78 -1.79
N ARG A 230 2.70 11.95 -1.23
CA ARG A 230 2.27 12.03 0.19
C ARG A 230 0.81 11.66 0.40
N ARG A 231 0.00 11.66 -0.66
CA ARG A 231 -1.42 11.32 -0.57
C ARG A 231 -1.70 9.92 -1.07
N LYS A 232 -1.09 8.89 -0.48
CA LYS A 232 -1.41 7.50 -0.80
C LYS A 232 -1.56 6.55 0.39
N VAL A 233 -2.70 5.85 0.28
CA VAL A 233 -3.16 4.53 0.77
C VAL A 233 -3.36 4.36 2.27
N TYR A 234 -2.60 5.02 3.14
CA TYR A 234 -2.63 4.61 4.54
C TYR A 234 -2.93 5.72 5.56
N GLU A 235 -2.76 7.01 5.23
CA GLU A 235 -2.43 7.97 6.30
C GLU A 235 -3.22 9.30 6.34
N GLU A 236 -4.31 9.44 5.58
CA GLU A 236 -5.17 10.65 5.57
C GLU A 236 -6.60 10.48 6.17
N VAL A 237 -6.92 9.42 6.90
CA VAL A 237 -8.28 9.23 7.49
C VAL A 237 -8.20 8.76 8.94
N GLY A 238 -7.94 9.76 9.79
CA GLY A 238 -8.54 9.82 11.12
C GLY A 238 -7.78 9.04 12.18
N ALA A 239 -6.66 9.59 12.64
CA ALA A 239 -6.61 9.75 14.09
C ALA A 239 -7.96 10.39 14.48
N GLU A 240 -8.71 9.77 15.38
CA GLU A 240 -9.36 10.62 16.37
C GLU A 240 -8.19 11.39 16.99
N GLU A 241 -7.83 12.51 16.38
CA GLU A 241 -7.35 13.63 17.15
C GLU A 241 -8.54 13.90 18.08
N LYS A 242 -8.53 13.24 19.24
CA LYS A 242 -8.89 13.92 20.46
C LYS A 242 -7.89 15.06 20.58
N GLU A 243 -8.01 16.06 19.72
CA GLU A 243 -7.40 17.36 19.89
C GLU A 243 -8.09 17.92 21.11
N SER A 244 -7.60 17.55 22.28
CA SER A 244 -7.96 18.22 23.50
C SER A 244 -7.09 19.46 23.57
N TYR A 245 -7.69 20.64 23.40
CA TYR A 245 -6.97 21.88 23.68
C TYR A 245 -7.05 22.18 25.17
N ARG A 246 -5.95 22.71 25.73
CA ARG A 246 -5.93 23.19 27.11
C ARG A 246 -6.71 24.50 27.17
N ALA A 247 -7.76 24.53 27.96
CA ALA A 247 -8.50 25.75 28.26
C ALA A 247 -8.43 26.01 29.76
N LEU A 248 -8.16 27.26 30.13
CA LEU A 248 -8.32 27.73 31.50
C LEU A 248 -9.81 27.96 31.73
N ILE A 249 -10.46 27.07 32.49
CA ILE A 249 -11.86 27.23 32.90
C ILE A 249 -11.86 27.79 34.32
N GLU A 250 -12.60 28.86 34.54
CA GLU A 250 -12.75 29.49 35.84
C GLU A 250 -13.90 28.82 36.59
N ASP A 251 -13.61 28.23 37.76
CA ASP A 251 -14.62 27.57 38.59
C ASP A 251 -15.57 28.63 39.17
N GLN A 252 -16.85 28.58 38.80
CA GLN A 252 -17.86 29.55 39.18
C GLN A 252 -18.11 29.65 40.69
N LYS A 253 -17.63 28.69 41.50
CA LYS A 253 -17.76 28.73 42.97
C LYS A 253 -16.52 29.21 43.71
N THR A 254 -15.32 29.09 43.14
CA THR A 254 -14.05 29.39 43.83
C THR A 254 -13.19 30.44 43.13
N GLN A 255 -13.55 30.89 41.92
CA GLN A 255 -12.79 31.85 41.09
C GLN A 255 -11.34 31.43 40.78
N GLU A 256 -10.98 30.16 41.00
CA GLU A 256 -9.68 29.63 40.63
C GLU A 256 -9.69 29.16 39.17
N LYS A 257 -8.64 29.54 38.43
CA LYS A 257 -8.45 29.12 37.04
C LYS A 257 -7.84 27.72 37.01
N LYS A 258 -8.58 26.75 36.51
CA LYS A 258 -8.13 25.37 36.38
C LYS A 258 -7.92 25.04 34.91
N GLU A 259 -6.77 24.46 34.59
CA GLU A 259 -6.51 23.93 33.25
C GLU A 259 -7.30 22.63 33.06
N GLU A 260 -8.23 22.62 32.12
CA GLU A 260 -8.95 21.42 31.69
C GLU A 260 -8.74 21.14 30.20
N MET A 261 -8.68 19.86 29.87
CA MET A 261 -8.60 19.37 28.50
C MET A 261 -10.01 19.26 27.92
N ILE A 262 -10.34 20.13 26.95
CA ILE A 262 -11.65 20.13 26.28
C ILE A 262 -11.53 19.45 24.92
N PRO A 263 -12.39 18.46 24.58
CA PRO A 263 -12.45 17.88 23.24
C PRO A 263 -12.72 18.92 22.14
N ALA A 264 -11.99 18.87 21.02
CA ALA A 264 -12.11 19.78 19.87
C ALA A 264 -13.55 19.93 19.34
N ASP A 265 -14.39 18.92 19.52
CA ASP A 265 -15.80 18.89 19.09
C ASP A 265 -16.68 19.97 19.75
N LYS A 266 -16.21 20.59 20.85
CA LYS A 266 -16.92 21.64 21.58
C LYS A 266 -16.47 23.07 21.24
N LYS A 267 -15.64 23.25 20.19
CA LYS A 267 -15.14 24.56 19.80
C LYS A 267 -16.27 25.36 19.11
N PRO A 268 -16.62 26.58 19.58
CA PRO A 268 -17.67 27.37 18.95
C PRO A 268 -17.26 27.76 17.52
N GLU A 269 -18.09 27.43 16.54
CA GLU A 269 -17.88 27.81 15.13
C GLU A 269 -17.95 29.34 14.98
N LYS A 270 -16.90 29.93 14.40
CA LYS A 270 -16.86 31.36 14.06
C LYS A 270 -17.55 31.60 12.70
N PRO A 271 -18.14 32.80 12.48
CA PRO A 271 -18.84 33.13 11.24
C PRO A 271 -17.92 33.05 10.02
N GLN A 272 -18.36 32.31 9.00
CA GLN A 272 -17.58 31.96 7.81
C GLN A 272 -17.35 33.17 6.88
N ASN A 273 -16.09 33.53 6.66
CA ASN A 273 -15.69 34.54 5.69
C ASN A 273 -15.24 33.89 4.37
N LEU A 274 -15.40 34.57 3.23
CA LEU A 274 -14.90 34.15 1.89
C LEU A 274 -13.40 33.78 1.89
N LYS A 275 -12.60 34.33 2.82
CA LYS A 275 -11.18 34.00 3.04
C LYS A 275 -10.93 32.63 3.68
N GLU A 276 -11.92 32.01 4.34
CA GLU A 276 -11.83 30.64 4.88
C GLU A 276 -12.21 29.58 3.83
N LEU A 277 -12.86 29.97 2.73
CA LEU A 277 -13.25 29.07 1.65
C LEU A 277 -12.03 28.62 0.82
N PHE A 278 -11.08 29.54 0.63
CA PHE A 278 -9.78 29.28 0.04
C PHE A 278 -8.81 28.96 1.15
N ASN A 279 -8.20 27.77 1.13
CA ASN A 279 -7.10 27.50 2.04
C ASN A 279 -5.97 28.44 1.63
N GLN A 280 -5.40 29.19 2.58
CA GLN A 280 -4.34 30.15 2.30
C GLN A 280 -3.00 29.42 2.11
N ASP A 281 -2.98 28.38 1.27
CA ASP A 281 -1.77 27.70 0.83
C ASP A 281 -0.86 28.76 0.20
N ASN A 282 0.32 28.96 0.80
CA ASN A 282 1.28 29.90 0.27
C ASN A 282 1.62 29.50 -1.17
N PHE A 283 1.38 30.38 -2.13
CA PHE A 283 1.67 30.16 -3.56
C PHE A 283 3.08 29.62 -3.78
N VAL A 284 4.00 30.04 -2.93
CA VAL A 284 5.42 29.66 -2.91
C VAL A 284 5.65 28.15 -2.70
N ASN A 285 4.73 27.43 -2.06
CA ASN A 285 4.86 25.99 -1.81
C ASN A 285 4.13 25.13 -2.85
N ARG A 286 3.36 25.75 -3.77
CA ARG A 286 2.46 25.04 -4.68
C ARG A 286 3.15 24.40 -5.87
N PHE A 287 4.38 24.81 -6.19
CA PHE A 287 5.15 24.26 -7.30
C PHE A 287 6.24 23.32 -6.78
N ALA A 288 6.23 22.07 -7.24
CA ALA A 288 7.27 21.11 -6.92
C ALA A 288 7.89 20.50 -8.19
N ILE A 289 9.18 20.19 -8.09
CA ILE A 289 9.96 19.49 -9.11
C ILE A 289 10.61 18.30 -8.44
N GLY A 290 10.37 17.10 -8.98
CA GLY A 290 10.92 15.85 -8.50
C GLY A 290 11.84 15.17 -9.49
N TYR A 291 12.76 14.38 -8.93
CA TYR A 291 13.55 13.39 -9.66
C TYR A 291 13.38 12.04 -8.97
N THR A 292 12.99 11.05 -9.75
CA THR A 292 12.76 9.68 -9.29
C THR A 292 13.75 8.75 -9.96
N THR A 293 14.31 7.81 -9.19
CA THR A 293 15.06 6.68 -9.70
C THR A 293 14.48 5.40 -9.11
N ALA A 294 14.27 4.39 -9.94
CA ALA A 294 13.94 3.04 -9.53
C ALA A 294 14.89 2.06 -10.21
N PHE A 295 15.20 0.96 -9.56
CA PHE A 295 16.10 -0.03 -10.14
C PHE A 295 15.75 -1.43 -9.66
N ASP A 296 16.05 -2.41 -10.52
CA ASP A 296 16.19 -3.80 -10.13
C ASP A 296 17.68 -4.17 -10.24
N ASN A 297 18.32 -4.43 -9.10
CA ASN A 297 19.76 -4.76 -9.05
C ASN A 297 20.08 -6.13 -9.67
N LYS A 298 19.09 -7.01 -9.80
CA LYS A 298 19.22 -8.36 -10.32
C LYS A 298 18.03 -8.68 -11.23
N ALA A 299 17.76 -7.80 -12.20
CA ALA A 299 16.69 -8.05 -13.16
C ALA A 299 17.07 -9.29 -13.99
N PRO A 300 16.25 -10.35 -13.99
CA PRO A 300 16.50 -11.51 -14.83
C PRO A 300 16.51 -11.07 -16.30
N LEU A 301 17.58 -11.41 -17.02
CA LEU A 301 17.66 -11.18 -18.46
C LEU A 301 17.43 -12.51 -19.18
N GLU A 302 18.21 -13.54 -18.87
CA GLU A 302 18.00 -14.88 -19.42
C GLU A 302 17.75 -15.90 -18.31
N LEU A 303 16.83 -16.83 -18.54
CA LEU A 303 16.57 -17.97 -17.66
C LEU A 303 17.45 -19.18 -18.03
N LYS A 304 17.61 -20.11 -17.09
CA LYS A 304 18.33 -21.38 -17.32
C LYS A 304 17.37 -22.44 -17.80
N PHE A 305 17.63 -22.96 -19.00
CA PHE A 305 16.91 -24.10 -19.54
C PHE A 305 17.77 -25.37 -19.43
N ASP A 306 17.12 -26.53 -19.40
CA ASP A 306 17.79 -27.82 -19.53
C ASP A 306 17.99 -28.23 -21.00
N SER A 307 18.49 -29.45 -21.22
CA SER A 307 18.71 -29.99 -22.57
C SER A 307 17.43 -30.31 -23.34
N THR A 308 16.28 -30.39 -22.65
CA THR A 308 14.96 -30.63 -23.23
C THR A 308 14.21 -29.34 -23.53
N GLY A 309 14.73 -28.19 -23.10
CA GLY A 309 14.13 -26.88 -23.32
C GLY A 309 13.16 -26.45 -22.20
N GLU A 310 13.12 -27.18 -21.09
CA GLU A 310 12.31 -26.83 -19.92
C GLU A 310 13.07 -25.89 -18.99
N LEU A 311 12.33 -25.02 -18.30
CA LEU A 311 12.89 -24.08 -17.34
C LEU A 311 13.42 -24.83 -16.12
N ARG A 312 14.69 -24.65 -15.81
CA ARG A 312 15.25 -25.19 -14.56
C ARG A 312 14.76 -24.37 -13.39
N VAL A 313 14.28 -25.07 -12.36
CA VAL A 313 13.87 -24.49 -11.09
C VAL A 313 14.75 -24.98 -9.93
N ASN A 314 14.73 -24.29 -8.80
CA ASN A 314 15.34 -24.77 -7.56
C ASN A 314 14.41 -25.77 -6.83
N GLU A 315 14.84 -26.25 -5.65
CA GLU A 315 14.05 -27.16 -4.80
C GLU A 315 12.71 -26.56 -4.32
N SER A 316 12.56 -25.24 -4.40
CA SER A 316 11.35 -24.48 -4.05
C SER A 316 10.47 -24.16 -5.27
N ASN A 317 10.75 -24.73 -6.45
CA ASN A 317 10.12 -24.42 -7.74
C ASN A 317 10.33 -22.97 -8.23
N ASN A 318 11.36 -22.27 -7.74
CA ASN A 318 11.73 -20.95 -8.21
C ASN A 318 12.53 -21.02 -9.53
N PRO A 319 12.17 -20.24 -10.57
CA PRO A 319 12.96 -20.14 -11.80
C PRO A 319 14.44 -19.82 -11.57
N LEU A 320 15.34 -20.61 -12.17
CA LEU A 320 16.77 -20.34 -12.14
C LEU A 320 17.16 -19.36 -13.24
N VAL A 321 17.93 -18.34 -12.87
CA VAL A 321 18.38 -17.28 -13.78
C VAL A 321 19.79 -17.58 -14.30
N LYS A 322 20.00 -17.43 -15.60
CA LYS A 322 21.28 -17.63 -16.30
C LYS A 322 22.12 -16.35 -16.27
N SER A 323 21.50 -15.21 -16.59
CA SER A 323 22.13 -13.91 -16.57
C SER A 323 21.17 -12.87 -15.97
N THR A 324 21.74 -11.93 -15.22
CA THR A 324 21.03 -10.79 -14.65
C THR A 324 21.65 -9.50 -15.11
N GLU A 325 20.86 -8.45 -15.20
CA GLU A 325 21.32 -7.10 -15.48
C GLU A 325 20.75 -6.12 -14.48
N LYS A 326 21.50 -5.06 -14.16
CA LYS A 326 20.95 -3.96 -13.36
C LYS A 326 20.07 -3.09 -14.25
N LEU A 327 18.76 -3.15 -14.03
CA LEU A 327 17.78 -2.28 -14.66
C LEU A 327 17.64 -0.98 -13.86
N VAL A 328 17.56 0.16 -14.53
CA VAL A 328 17.37 1.49 -13.94
C VAL A 328 16.34 2.27 -14.74
N VAL A 329 15.31 2.73 -14.05
CA VAL A 329 14.29 3.65 -14.57
C VAL A 329 14.47 4.98 -13.86
N THR A 330 14.53 6.07 -14.62
CA THR A 330 14.64 7.43 -14.08
C THR A 330 13.52 8.31 -14.59
N GLY A 331 13.04 9.23 -13.77
CA GLY A 331 11.96 10.14 -14.11
C GLY A 331 12.20 11.54 -13.55
N PHE A 332 11.73 12.54 -14.28
CA PHE A 332 11.55 13.90 -13.77
C PHE A 332 10.06 14.19 -13.73
N ASP A 333 9.61 14.78 -12.63
CA ASP A 333 8.21 15.13 -12.42
C ASP A 333 8.06 16.61 -12.04
N LEU A 334 6.97 17.20 -12.49
CA LEU A 334 6.57 18.58 -12.20
C LEU A 334 5.13 18.55 -11.71
N GLU A 335 4.83 19.20 -10.60
CA GLU A 335 3.47 19.37 -10.10
C GLU A 335 3.21 20.83 -9.71
N TYR A 336 1.98 21.28 -9.91
CA TYR A 336 1.55 22.60 -9.50
C TYR A 336 0.15 22.56 -8.89
N LYS A 337 0.01 22.84 -7.60
CA LYS A 337 -1.27 22.93 -6.90
C LYS A 337 -2.02 24.19 -7.35
N LEU A 338 -2.73 24.09 -8.47
CA LEU A 338 -3.42 25.20 -9.13
C LEU A 338 -4.55 25.77 -8.27
N LEU A 339 -5.37 24.88 -7.69
CA LEU A 339 -6.47 25.26 -6.80
C LEU A 339 -6.34 24.51 -5.47
N ALA A 340 -6.54 25.23 -4.37
CA ALA A 340 -6.55 24.70 -3.02
C ALA A 340 -7.64 25.40 -2.20
N ALA A 341 -8.84 24.85 -2.25
CA ALA A 341 -9.99 25.35 -1.50
C ALA A 341 -10.57 24.22 -0.64
N LYS A 342 -11.38 24.58 0.36
CA LYS A 342 -11.94 23.65 1.35
C LYS A 342 -12.62 22.41 0.73
N TYR A 343 -13.27 22.58 -0.42
CA TYR A 343 -14.03 21.52 -1.10
C TYR A 343 -13.53 21.20 -2.51
N ILE A 344 -12.51 21.90 -3.00
CA ILE A 344 -11.97 21.65 -4.34
C ILE A 344 -10.47 21.86 -4.34
N GLU A 345 -9.74 20.83 -4.76
CA GLU A 345 -8.30 20.90 -4.99
C GLU A 345 -8.00 20.40 -6.40
N LEU A 346 -7.11 21.09 -7.11
CA LEU A 346 -6.71 20.75 -8.46
C LEU A 346 -5.19 20.88 -8.60
N THR A 347 -4.54 19.77 -8.94
CA THR A 347 -3.08 19.68 -9.10
C THR A 347 -2.74 19.03 -10.44
N PRO A 348 -2.57 19.82 -11.51
CA PRO A 348 -1.92 19.32 -12.73
C PRO A 348 -0.48 18.87 -12.46
N TYR A 349 -0.07 17.83 -13.17
CA TYR A 349 1.29 17.30 -13.14
C TYR A 349 1.75 16.80 -14.50
N TYR A 350 3.07 16.71 -14.65
CA TYR A 350 3.75 16.23 -15.83
C TYR A 350 4.98 15.40 -15.46
N ASP A 351 5.08 14.18 -15.99
CA ASP A 351 6.23 13.29 -15.77
C ASP A 351 6.88 12.91 -17.09
N VAL A 352 8.21 12.80 -17.08
CA VAL A 352 9.01 12.27 -18.18
C VAL A 352 9.91 11.17 -17.64
N ASN A 353 9.75 9.97 -18.16
CA ASN A 353 10.42 8.77 -17.70
C ASN A 353 11.29 8.14 -18.80
N LYS A 354 12.36 7.48 -18.39
CA LYS A 354 13.26 6.72 -19.26
C LYS A 354 13.71 5.43 -18.58
N ILE A 355 13.68 4.32 -19.31
CA ILE A 355 14.31 3.05 -18.91
C ILE A 355 15.69 3.00 -19.56
N LYS A 356 16.77 2.92 -18.77
CA LYS A 356 18.14 3.14 -19.28
C LYS A 356 18.68 1.98 -20.11
N GLN A 357 18.29 0.75 -19.80
CA GLN A 357 18.82 -0.47 -20.40
C GLN A 357 18.07 -0.88 -21.68
N ILE A 358 17.00 -0.17 -22.03
CA ILE A 358 16.17 -0.48 -23.18
C ILE A 358 16.31 0.67 -24.19
N GLU A 359 16.61 0.32 -25.43
CA GLU A 359 16.80 1.30 -26.48
C GLU A 359 15.51 2.09 -26.74
N ASN A 360 15.66 3.41 -26.87
CA ASN A 360 14.57 4.36 -27.07
C ASN A 360 13.39 4.28 -26.07
N ALA A 361 13.53 3.67 -24.89
CA ALA A 361 12.42 3.52 -23.95
C ALA A 361 12.15 4.82 -23.15
N LYS A 362 11.22 5.65 -23.65
CA LYS A 362 10.81 6.93 -23.05
C LYS A 362 9.28 7.06 -23.00
N GLY A 363 8.77 7.64 -21.92
CA GLY A 363 7.35 7.94 -21.76
C GLY A 363 7.11 9.32 -21.17
N THR A 364 6.07 10.01 -21.65
CA THR A 364 5.57 11.24 -21.06
C THR A 364 4.15 11.05 -20.55
N HIS A 365 3.88 11.59 -19.36
CA HIS A 365 2.62 11.46 -18.66
C HIS A 365 2.10 12.85 -18.33
N TYR A 366 0.86 13.14 -18.72
CA TYR A 366 0.18 14.40 -18.45
C TYR A 366 -1.05 14.07 -17.62
N GLY A 367 -1.13 14.55 -16.39
CA GLY A 367 -2.31 14.28 -15.57
C GLY A 367 -2.72 15.44 -14.71
N ALA A 368 -3.84 15.26 -14.04
CA ALA A 368 -4.34 16.21 -13.05
C ALA A 368 -4.98 15.44 -11.92
N ILE A 369 -4.75 15.87 -10.68
CA ILE A 369 -5.43 15.35 -9.51
C ILE A 369 -6.53 16.36 -9.15
N LEU A 370 -7.78 15.94 -9.26
CA LEU A 370 -8.95 16.72 -8.85
C LEU A 370 -9.57 16.08 -7.61
N ARG A 371 -9.66 16.82 -6.52
CA ARG A 371 -10.37 16.41 -5.31
C ARG A 371 -11.58 17.30 -5.12
N LEU A 372 -12.76 16.69 -4.99
CA LEU A 372 -14.03 17.36 -4.75
C LEU A 372 -14.64 16.85 -3.44
N GLY A 373 -14.98 17.74 -2.50
CA GLY A 373 -15.63 17.41 -1.24
C GLY A 373 -14.81 17.73 0.01
N GLY A 374 -15.43 17.53 1.18
CA GLY A 374 -14.85 17.84 2.50
C GLY A 374 -14.02 16.69 3.06
N LYS A 375 -13.79 16.67 4.38
CA LYS A 375 -13.00 15.62 5.05
C LYS A 375 -13.67 14.24 4.95
N ASP A 376 -14.97 14.17 5.26
CA ASP A 376 -15.69 12.90 5.38
C ASP A 376 -16.23 12.36 4.05
N ILE A 377 -16.61 13.26 3.14
CA ILE A 377 -17.17 12.89 1.84
C ILE A 377 -16.38 13.59 0.76
N TYR A 378 -15.67 12.82 -0.05
CA TYR A 378 -14.95 13.36 -1.20
C TYR A 378 -14.79 12.34 -2.33
N VAL A 379 -14.63 12.86 -3.54
CA VAL A 379 -14.17 12.12 -4.71
C VAL A 379 -12.81 12.67 -5.10
N ARG A 380 -11.84 11.79 -5.35
CA ARG A 380 -10.55 12.14 -5.96
C ARG A 380 -10.47 11.47 -7.32
N ILE A 381 -10.30 12.27 -8.37
CA ILE A 381 -10.20 11.83 -9.76
C ILE A 381 -8.80 12.19 -10.25
N LYS A 382 -8.11 11.24 -10.86
CA LYS A 382 -6.79 11.43 -11.44
C LYS A 382 -6.77 10.88 -12.87
N PRO A 383 -7.23 11.66 -13.87
CA PRO A 383 -7.00 11.33 -15.27
C PRO A 383 -5.54 11.59 -15.65
N GLU A 384 -5.00 10.72 -16.49
CA GLU A 384 -3.65 10.81 -17.04
C GLU A 384 -3.66 10.38 -18.51
N TYR A 385 -3.06 11.19 -19.38
CA TYR A 385 -2.75 10.85 -20.75
C TYR A 385 -1.28 10.47 -20.86
N ARG A 386 -1.00 9.35 -21.54
CA ARG A 386 0.35 8.77 -21.69
C ARG A 386 0.75 8.76 -23.16
N ASN A 387 1.96 9.23 -23.46
CA ASN A 387 2.55 9.18 -24.79
C ASN A 387 3.95 8.57 -24.70
N MET A 388 4.14 7.43 -25.34
CA MET A 388 5.24 6.51 -25.05
C MET A 388 5.86 6.02 -26.36
N THR A 389 7.15 5.70 -26.32
CA THR A 389 7.78 4.93 -27.41
C THR A 389 7.34 3.46 -27.35
N ALA A 390 7.54 2.70 -28.43
CA ALA A 390 7.14 1.30 -28.50
C ALA A 390 7.81 0.42 -27.43
N THR A 391 9.01 0.79 -26.99
CA THR A 391 9.81 0.05 -26.00
C THR A 391 9.62 0.51 -24.56
N TYR A 392 8.81 1.56 -24.33
CA TYR A 392 8.53 2.05 -22.98
C TYR A 392 7.31 1.35 -22.37
N ILE A 393 7.51 0.74 -21.20
CA ILE A 393 6.45 0.12 -20.42
C ILE A 393 6.13 1.06 -19.25
N PRO A 394 4.91 1.66 -19.19
CA PRO A 394 4.53 2.52 -18.08
C PRO A 394 4.43 1.69 -16.79
N MET A 395 4.76 2.30 -15.65
CA MET A 395 4.67 1.63 -14.35
C MET A 395 5.47 0.32 -14.35
N TYR A 396 6.70 0.33 -14.87
CA TYR A 396 7.49 -0.87 -15.08
C TYR A 396 7.52 -1.80 -13.84
N PHE A 397 7.60 -1.21 -12.65
CA PHE A 397 7.45 -1.90 -11.36
C PHE A 397 6.01 -1.77 -10.87
N ASP A 398 5.12 -2.58 -11.44
CA ASP A 398 3.73 -2.62 -11.01
C ASP A 398 3.46 -3.76 -10.04
N SER A 399 2.18 -3.94 -9.69
CA SER A 399 1.70 -5.06 -8.91
C SER A 399 2.19 -6.42 -9.42
N PHE A 400 2.22 -6.70 -10.72
CA PHE A 400 2.57 -8.02 -11.26
C PHE A 400 4.08 -8.24 -11.42
N TYR A 401 4.91 -7.25 -11.06
CA TYR A 401 6.35 -7.28 -11.37
C TYR A 401 7.08 -8.51 -10.80
N GLU A 402 6.75 -8.96 -9.59
CA GLU A 402 7.38 -10.13 -8.96
C GLU A 402 7.19 -11.43 -9.77
N LEU A 403 6.16 -11.48 -10.62
CA LEU A 403 5.89 -12.56 -11.56
C LEU A 403 6.51 -12.27 -12.92
N GLU A 404 6.22 -11.08 -13.46
CA GLU A 404 6.61 -10.72 -14.83
C GLU A 404 8.12 -10.68 -15.04
N ARG A 405 8.89 -10.32 -14.00
CA ARG A 405 10.36 -10.34 -14.09
C ARG A 405 10.91 -11.71 -14.46
N TYR A 406 10.16 -12.79 -14.23
CA TYR A 406 10.49 -14.15 -14.69
C TYR A 406 9.65 -14.58 -15.90
N GLN A 407 8.40 -14.11 -16.04
CA GLN A 407 7.52 -14.47 -17.16
C GLN A 407 6.63 -13.28 -17.57
N SER A 408 7.06 -12.53 -18.59
CA SER A 408 6.42 -11.32 -19.10
C SER A 408 4.96 -11.53 -19.52
N ASN A 409 4.71 -12.59 -20.29
CA ASN A 409 3.38 -13.02 -20.70
C ASN A 409 2.92 -14.21 -19.86
N LEU A 410 2.04 -13.94 -18.88
CA LEU A 410 1.46 -14.96 -17.97
C LEU A 410 0.49 -15.93 -18.66
N GLN A 411 0.35 -15.88 -19.99
CA GLN A 411 -0.42 -16.86 -20.79
C GLN A 411 0.47 -17.65 -21.75
N SER A 412 1.76 -17.29 -21.85
CA SER A 412 2.74 -17.98 -22.69
C SER A 412 3.41 -19.10 -21.92
N HIS A 413 3.50 -20.29 -22.52
CA HIS A 413 4.28 -21.41 -21.99
C HIS A 413 5.78 -21.26 -22.29
N ILE A 414 6.16 -20.23 -23.05
CA ILE A 414 7.56 -19.86 -23.30
C ILE A 414 7.92 -18.83 -22.24
N PRO A 415 8.73 -19.19 -21.22
CA PRO A 415 9.07 -18.28 -20.14
C PRO A 415 10.12 -17.30 -20.65
N GLN A 416 9.67 -16.07 -20.91
CA GLN A 416 10.50 -14.94 -21.31
C GLN A 416 10.44 -13.87 -20.24
N THR A 417 11.59 -13.38 -19.78
CA THR A 417 11.63 -12.36 -18.72
C THR A 417 11.07 -11.03 -19.21
N LYS A 418 10.51 -10.21 -18.31
CA LYS A 418 10.06 -8.84 -18.67
C LYS A 418 11.15 -8.00 -19.30
N LEU A 419 12.39 -8.10 -18.81
CA LEU A 419 13.50 -7.34 -19.34
C LEU A 419 13.90 -7.81 -20.75
N GLU A 420 13.98 -9.12 -20.96
CA GLU A 420 14.25 -9.71 -22.28
C GLU A 420 13.19 -9.30 -23.30
N ALA A 421 11.91 -9.49 -22.96
CA ALA A 421 10.80 -9.11 -23.83
C ALA A 421 10.88 -7.63 -24.22
N ALA A 422 11.19 -6.76 -23.26
CA ALA A 422 11.27 -5.33 -23.49
C ALA A 422 12.50 -4.91 -24.32
N LYS A 423 13.61 -5.66 -24.25
CA LYS A 423 14.80 -5.45 -25.10
C LYS A 423 14.62 -5.94 -26.54
N LEU A 424 13.78 -6.94 -26.76
CA LEU A 424 13.46 -7.44 -28.10
C LEU A 424 12.41 -6.60 -28.83
N ALA A 425 11.73 -5.69 -28.14
CA ALA A 425 10.79 -4.77 -28.76
C ALA A 425 11.50 -3.81 -29.73
N ASP A 426 10.86 -3.53 -30.86
CA ASP A 426 11.39 -2.67 -31.92
C ASP A 426 11.56 -1.20 -31.41
N PRO A 427 12.80 -0.68 -31.31
CA PRO A 427 13.05 0.69 -30.85
C PRO A 427 12.50 1.76 -31.79
N ASP A 428 12.30 1.43 -33.06
CA ASP A 428 11.74 2.31 -34.10
C ASP A 428 10.24 2.09 -34.31
N GLY A 429 9.63 1.24 -33.47
CA GLY A 429 8.20 0.97 -33.48
C GLY A 429 7.33 2.21 -33.28
N SER A 430 6.08 2.11 -33.70
CA SER A 430 5.11 3.20 -33.57
C SER A 430 4.88 3.62 -32.12
N LYS A 431 4.74 4.94 -31.87
CA LYS A 431 4.45 5.46 -30.54
C LYS A 431 3.13 4.91 -30.00
N ILE A 432 3.16 4.51 -28.73
CA ILE A 432 1.99 4.01 -27.99
C ILE A 432 1.38 5.19 -27.23
N LYS A 433 0.08 5.38 -27.37
CA LYS A 433 -0.69 6.39 -26.65
C LYS A 433 -1.77 5.70 -25.83
N GLY A 434 -2.16 6.31 -24.72
CA GLY A 434 -3.26 5.78 -23.94
C GLY A 434 -3.65 6.68 -22.77
N HIS A 435 -4.58 6.16 -21.99
CA HIS A 435 -5.13 6.87 -20.83
C HIS A 435 -5.07 5.96 -19.61
N PHE A 436 -4.86 6.58 -18.46
CA PHE A 436 -4.94 5.97 -17.14
C PHE A 436 -5.79 6.88 -16.26
N THR A 437 -6.87 6.36 -15.69
CA THR A 437 -7.73 7.13 -14.80
C THR A 437 -7.90 6.40 -13.48
N THR A 438 -7.60 7.10 -12.38
CA THR A 438 -7.95 6.66 -11.02
C THR A 438 -9.14 7.46 -10.52
N VAL A 439 -10.10 6.77 -9.89
CA VAL A 439 -11.21 7.38 -9.15
C VAL A 439 -11.25 6.75 -7.77
N LEU A 440 -11.15 7.59 -6.74
CA LEU A 440 -11.38 7.23 -5.35
C LEU A 440 -12.62 7.96 -4.88
N PHE A 441 -13.58 7.21 -4.36
CA PHE A 441 -14.74 7.75 -3.66
C PHE A 441 -14.62 7.38 -2.19
N ASN A 442 -14.74 8.39 -1.33
CA ASN A 442 -14.78 8.23 0.12
C ASN A 442 -16.07 8.84 0.67
N PHE A 443 -16.74 8.09 1.54
CA PHE A 443 -17.97 8.48 2.22
C PHE A 443 -17.94 7.96 3.66
N TYR A 444 -17.52 8.80 4.61
CA TYR A 444 -17.32 8.45 6.02
C TYR A 444 -16.53 7.12 6.16
N LYS A 445 -17.27 6.10 6.63
CA LYS A 445 -17.07 4.65 6.72
C LYS A 445 -16.45 3.94 5.52
N PHE A 446 -16.80 4.42 4.35
CA PHE A 446 -16.79 3.63 3.14
C PHE A 446 -15.84 4.24 2.13
N ALA A 447 -15.11 3.38 1.42
CA ALA A 447 -14.36 3.83 0.27
C ALA A 447 -14.29 2.78 -0.82
N VAL A 448 -14.27 3.28 -2.05
CA VAL A 448 -14.08 2.50 -3.27
C VAL A 448 -13.05 3.22 -4.11
N GLU A 449 -12.05 2.49 -4.56
CA GLU A 449 -11.10 2.97 -5.55
C GLU A 449 -11.21 2.13 -6.82
N SER A 450 -11.17 2.79 -7.97
CA SER A 450 -11.13 2.13 -9.27
C SER A 450 -10.04 2.75 -10.11
N ASN A 451 -9.32 1.93 -10.88
CA ASN A 451 -8.43 2.42 -11.93
C ASN A 451 -8.80 1.76 -13.25
N TYR A 452 -8.72 2.50 -14.34
CA TYR A 452 -8.87 1.97 -15.68
C TYR A 452 -7.78 2.50 -16.60
N GLU A 453 -7.19 1.61 -17.37
CA GLU A 453 -6.12 1.91 -18.32
C GLU A 453 -6.45 1.30 -19.67
N ASN A 454 -6.07 2.01 -20.73
CA ASN A 454 -6.21 1.53 -22.10
C ASN A 454 -5.17 2.20 -23.00
N TYR A 455 -4.44 1.41 -23.79
CA TYR A 455 -3.40 1.85 -24.73
C TYR A 455 -3.74 1.48 -26.18
N SER A 456 -2.99 1.97 -27.16
CA SER A 456 -3.06 1.41 -28.52
C SER A 456 -2.39 0.04 -28.60
N GLY A 457 -3.03 -0.95 -29.23
CA GLY A 457 -2.48 -2.31 -29.44
C GLY A 457 -3.36 -3.41 -28.84
N PRO A 458 -2.98 -4.69 -28.96
CA PRO A 458 -3.62 -5.80 -28.25
C PRO A 458 -3.17 -5.87 -26.79
N ASP A 459 -3.93 -6.59 -25.95
CA ASP A 459 -3.70 -6.81 -24.52
C ASP A 459 -3.38 -5.50 -23.77
N ASN A 460 -4.14 -4.46 -24.11
CA ASN A 460 -3.80 -3.07 -23.83
C ASN A 460 -4.54 -2.47 -22.63
N SER A 461 -5.53 -3.17 -22.07
CA SER A 461 -6.37 -2.64 -21.00
C SER A 461 -6.07 -3.28 -19.66
N ARG A 462 -6.29 -2.50 -18.61
CA ARG A 462 -6.17 -2.92 -17.22
C ARG A 462 -7.27 -2.28 -16.38
N VAL A 463 -7.78 -3.03 -15.40
CA VAL A 463 -8.72 -2.53 -14.40
C VAL A 463 -8.24 -2.86 -13.00
N PHE A 464 -8.52 -1.96 -12.07
CA PHE A 464 -8.37 -2.12 -10.64
C PHE A 464 -9.69 -1.78 -9.96
N LEU A 465 -10.06 -2.52 -8.93
CA LEU A 465 -11.14 -2.20 -8.00
C LEU A 465 -10.70 -2.54 -6.58
N GLY A 466 -10.74 -1.56 -5.68
CA GLY A 466 -10.52 -1.71 -4.24
C GLY A 466 -11.77 -1.31 -3.49
N VAL A 467 -12.15 -2.07 -2.47
CA VAL A 467 -13.36 -1.84 -1.67
C VAL A 467 -13.07 -1.97 -0.18
N TYR A 468 -13.61 -1.04 0.60
CA TYR A 468 -13.57 -1.06 2.05
C TYR A 468 -14.90 -0.56 2.57
N ILE A 469 -15.65 -1.48 3.18
CA ILE A 469 -17.05 -1.31 3.52
C ILE A 469 -17.28 -1.86 4.94
N PRO A 470 -17.15 -1.04 5.98
CA PRO A 470 -17.59 -1.37 7.32
C PRO A 470 -19.11 -1.10 7.41
N LEU A 471 -19.89 -2.16 7.62
CA LEU A 471 -21.33 -2.06 7.85
C LEU A 471 -21.57 -2.13 9.36
N GLY A 472 -21.69 -0.95 9.97
CA GLY A 472 -21.80 -0.81 11.42
C GLY A 472 -20.52 -1.23 12.15
N SER A 473 -20.68 -1.82 13.33
CA SER A 473 -19.59 -2.40 14.13
C SER A 473 -19.46 -3.92 13.95
N MET A 474 -20.36 -4.54 13.18
CA MET A 474 -20.44 -6.01 13.06
C MET A 474 -19.74 -6.55 11.83
N PHE A 475 -19.85 -5.89 10.67
CA PHE A 475 -19.29 -6.41 9.43
C PHE A 475 -18.24 -5.48 8.84
N LEU A 476 -17.18 -6.05 8.30
CA LEU A 476 -16.23 -5.36 7.43
C LEU A 476 -16.02 -6.21 6.18
N LEU A 477 -16.32 -5.64 5.02
CA LEU A 477 -15.91 -6.17 3.73
C LEU A 477 -14.73 -5.36 3.23
N ASN A 478 -13.64 -6.04 2.90
CA ASN A 478 -12.43 -5.41 2.43
C ASN A 478 -11.78 -6.25 1.33
N GLY A 479 -11.31 -5.63 0.25
CA GLY A 479 -10.57 -6.37 -0.76
C GLY A 479 -10.17 -5.53 -1.94
N TYR A 480 -9.43 -6.16 -2.84
CA TYR A 480 -9.09 -5.59 -4.12
C TYR A 480 -9.09 -6.66 -5.21
N TYR A 481 -9.24 -6.20 -6.45
CA TYR A 481 -9.20 -6.98 -7.66
C TYR A 481 -8.49 -6.18 -8.76
N ILE A 482 -7.61 -6.83 -9.50
CA ILE A 482 -6.88 -6.23 -10.61
C ILE A 482 -6.84 -7.24 -11.74
N LYS A 483 -7.05 -6.76 -12.97
CA LYS A 483 -6.98 -7.56 -14.18
C LYS A 483 -6.22 -6.80 -15.23
N LYS A 484 -5.19 -7.41 -15.81
CA LYS A 484 -4.35 -6.81 -16.85
C LYS A 484 -4.48 -7.55 -18.19
N GLY A 485 -4.08 -6.86 -19.24
CA GLY A 485 -3.89 -7.39 -20.58
C GLY A 485 -5.17 -7.98 -21.13
N PHE A 486 -6.24 -7.19 -21.24
CA PHE A 486 -7.48 -7.60 -21.90
C PHE A 486 -7.90 -6.58 -22.95
N ASP A 487 -8.68 -7.02 -23.94
CA ASP A 487 -9.16 -6.15 -25.03
C ASP A 487 -10.67 -5.90 -24.96
N LYS A 488 -11.43 -6.83 -24.39
CA LYS A 488 -12.90 -6.78 -24.37
C LYS A 488 -13.40 -6.55 -22.94
N ASN A 489 -14.38 -5.67 -22.77
CA ASN A 489 -14.96 -5.36 -21.46
C ASN A 489 -15.46 -6.60 -20.69
N LYS A 490 -15.93 -7.64 -21.38
CA LYS A 490 -16.37 -8.92 -20.77
C LYS A 490 -15.23 -9.72 -20.11
N GLU A 491 -13.98 -9.37 -20.40
CA GLU A 491 -12.77 -10.01 -19.85
C GLU A 491 -12.25 -9.27 -18.62
N ALA A 492 -12.71 -8.03 -18.39
CA ALA A 492 -12.24 -7.16 -17.31
C ALA A 492 -12.43 -7.76 -15.91
N PHE A 493 -13.40 -8.66 -15.71
CA PHE A 493 -13.70 -9.30 -14.43
C PHE A 493 -13.56 -10.83 -14.47
N LYS A 494 -12.82 -11.37 -15.45
CA LYS A 494 -12.51 -12.80 -15.48
C LYS A 494 -11.38 -13.12 -14.50
N LEU A 495 -11.54 -14.23 -13.78
CA LEU A 495 -10.50 -14.79 -12.94
C LEU A 495 -9.66 -15.76 -13.78
N ASP A 496 -8.43 -15.35 -14.09
CA ASP A 496 -7.38 -16.12 -14.79
C ASP A 496 -6.00 -15.69 -14.27
N ASP A 497 -4.89 -16.19 -14.84
CA ASP A 497 -3.53 -15.90 -14.37
C ASP A 497 -3.10 -14.44 -14.55
N ARG A 498 -3.86 -13.64 -15.32
CA ARG A 498 -3.68 -12.19 -15.47
C ARG A 498 -4.56 -11.40 -14.48
N SER A 499 -5.19 -12.07 -13.53
CA SER A 499 -6.04 -11.46 -12.52
C SER A 499 -5.47 -11.69 -11.13
N GLN A 500 -5.45 -10.66 -10.30
CA GLN A 500 -5.01 -10.74 -8.90
C GLN A 500 -6.05 -10.13 -7.99
N GLY A 501 -6.06 -10.55 -6.74
CA GLY A 501 -6.98 -9.97 -5.78
C GLY A 501 -6.97 -10.68 -4.46
N ALA A 502 -7.59 -10.03 -3.50
CA ALA A 502 -7.83 -10.58 -2.19
C ALA A 502 -9.15 -10.01 -1.66
N LEU A 503 -9.89 -10.82 -0.91
CA LEU A 503 -11.16 -10.44 -0.28
C LEU A 503 -11.19 -10.95 1.16
N GLU A 504 -11.64 -10.11 2.07
CA GLU A 504 -11.81 -10.40 3.49
C GLU A 504 -13.19 -9.91 3.93
N LEU A 505 -13.94 -10.81 4.57
CA LEU A 505 -15.15 -10.51 5.31
C LEU A 505 -14.87 -10.78 6.79
N ALA A 506 -14.90 -9.76 7.62
CA ALA A 506 -14.79 -9.88 9.06
C ALA A 506 -16.17 -9.67 9.72
N ILE A 507 -16.52 -10.56 10.65
CA ILE A 507 -17.74 -10.55 11.44
C ILE A 507 -17.34 -10.44 12.91
N ASN A 508 -17.54 -9.28 13.52
CA ASN A 508 -17.23 -9.04 14.91
C ASN A 508 -18.37 -9.54 15.81
N LEU A 509 -18.06 -10.48 16.69
CA LEU A 509 -18.98 -11.08 17.68
C LEU A 509 -18.64 -10.64 19.11
N GLY A 510 -17.97 -9.48 19.26
CA GLY A 510 -17.50 -8.92 20.53
C GLY A 510 -16.06 -9.31 20.82
N ILE A 511 -15.87 -10.36 21.61
CA ILE A 511 -14.54 -10.83 22.04
C ILE A 511 -13.78 -11.60 20.95
N ILE A 512 -14.51 -12.11 19.94
CA ILE A 512 -13.96 -12.87 18.83
C ILE A 512 -14.50 -12.26 17.54
N THR A 513 -13.62 -12.11 16.55
CA THR A 513 -13.96 -11.76 15.18
C THR A 513 -13.76 -12.98 14.29
N VAL A 514 -14.79 -13.38 13.55
CA VAL A 514 -14.67 -14.41 12.52
C VAL A 514 -14.26 -13.74 11.23
N ARG A 515 -13.14 -14.15 10.63
CA ARG A 515 -12.64 -13.62 9.36
C ARG A 515 -12.66 -14.71 8.29
N LEU A 516 -13.30 -14.41 7.18
CA LEU A 516 -13.26 -15.20 5.95
C LEU A 516 -12.37 -14.47 4.96
N GLN A 517 -11.27 -15.08 4.56
CA GLN A 517 -10.27 -14.47 3.70
C GLN A 517 -10.02 -15.35 2.48
N ASN A 518 -9.94 -14.75 1.30
CA ASN A 518 -9.52 -15.39 0.07
C ASN A 518 -8.42 -14.51 -0.55
N ILE A 519 -7.25 -15.08 -0.81
CA ILE A 519 -6.12 -14.39 -1.44
C ILE A 519 -5.68 -15.19 -2.65
N ARG A 520 -5.67 -14.56 -3.83
CA ARG A 520 -5.04 -15.14 -5.00
C ARG A 520 -3.53 -14.91 -4.95
N LYS A 521 -2.76 -15.98 -5.09
CA LYS A 521 -1.30 -16.01 -5.13
C LYS A 521 -0.81 -16.83 -6.33
N TRP A 522 0.50 -16.83 -6.58
CA TRP A 522 1.09 -17.55 -7.71
C TRP A 522 2.18 -18.50 -7.27
N VAL A 523 2.26 -19.61 -8.01
CA VAL A 523 3.36 -20.57 -7.97
C VAL A 523 3.75 -20.87 -9.41
N TYR A 524 5.04 -21.06 -9.64
CA TYR A 524 5.50 -21.57 -10.92
C TYR A 524 5.23 -23.08 -10.98
N ASP A 525 4.39 -23.52 -11.91
CA ASP A 525 4.17 -24.94 -12.17
C ASP A 525 5.14 -25.40 -13.25
N THR A 526 6.00 -26.36 -12.91
CA THR A 526 6.95 -26.96 -13.84
C THR A 526 6.28 -27.82 -14.90
N THR A 527 5.06 -28.33 -14.64
CA THR A 527 4.32 -29.17 -15.57
C THR A 527 3.73 -28.34 -16.70
N SER A 528 3.08 -27.23 -16.38
CA SER A 528 2.55 -26.29 -17.38
C SER A 528 3.57 -25.28 -17.89
N GLY A 529 4.73 -25.15 -17.22
CA GLY A 529 5.82 -24.25 -17.62
C GLY A 529 5.50 -22.77 -17.39
N GLN A 530 4.51 -22.45 -16.56
CA GLN A 530 4.01 -21.09 -16.34
C GLN A 530 3.66 -20.83 -14.87
N TYR A 531 3.56 -19.54 -14.51
CA TYR A 531 2.96 -19.13 -13.25
C TYR A 531 1.44 -19.35 -13.27
N GLU A 532 0.96 -20.18 -12.36
CA GLU A 532 -0.46 -20.44 -12.18
C GLU A 532 -0.99 -19.75 -10.94
N ALA A 533 -2.18 -19.16 -11.07
CA ALA A 533 -2.86 -18.55 -9.94
C ALA A 533 -3.54 -19.60 -9.05
N GLN A 534 -3.27 -19.52 -7.75
CA GLN A 534 -3.80 -20.39 -6.70
C GLN A 534 -4.48 -19.55 -5.62
N ASP A 535 -5.69 -19.95 -5.22
CA ASP A 535 -6.45 -19.23 -4.20
C ASP A 535 -6.22 -19.85 -2.81
N GLU A 536 -5.73 -19.05 -1.87
CA GLU A 536 -5.59 -19.40 -0.45
C GLU A 536 -6.82 -18.91 0.32
N GLN A 537 -7.59 -19.85 0.89
CA GLN A 537 -8.86 -19.56 1.59
C GLN A 537 -8.71 -19.82 3.08
N LYS A 538 -8.99 -18.83 3.92
CA LYS A 538 -8.88 -18.93 5.38
C LYS A 538 -10.20 -18.61 6.07
N VAL A 539 -10.53 -19.43 7.05
CA VAL A 539 -11.57 -19.16 8.06
C VAL A 539 -10.86 -19.02 9.38
N MET A 540 -10.83 -17.82 9.95
CA MET A 540 -10.06 -17.48 11.14
C MET A 540 -10.98 -16.97 12.24
N PHE A 541 -10.65 -17.35 13.47
CA PHE A 541 -11.15 -16.77 14.70
C PHE A 541 -10.03 -15.90 15.27
N SER A 542 -10.27 -14.60 15.25
CA SER A 542 -9.33 -13.57 15.66
C SER A 542 -9.78 -12.96 16.96
N GLY A 543 -8.84 -12.69 17.86
CA GLY A 543 -9.12 -12.02 19.12
C GLY A 543 -7.92 -11.23 19.62
N GLY A 544 -8.17 -10.36 20.58
CA GLY A 544 -7.17 -9.56 21.29
C GLY A 544 -7.29 -9.75 22.79
N LEU A 545 -6.15 -9.68 23.48
CA LEU A 545 -6.07 -9.63 24.93
C LEU A 545 -5.35 -8.33 25.32
N SER A 546 -6.07 -7.46 26.02
CA SER A 546 -5.49 -6.37 26.77
C SER A 546 -5.40 -6.79 28.24
N PHE A 547 -4.22 -6.68 28.84
CA PHE A 547 -3.99 -6.95 30.26
C PHE A 547 -3.92 -5.67 31.08
#